data_AF-A0A816AQ28-F1
#
_entry.id   AF-A0A816AQ28-F1
#
_cell.length_a   1.000
_cell.length_b   1.000
_cell.length_c   1.000
_cell.angle_alpha   90.00
_cell.angle_beta   90.00
_cell.angle_gamma   90.00
#
_symmetry.space_group_name_H-M   'P 1'
#
loop_
_entity.id
_entity.type
_entity.pdbx_description
1 polymer ?
#
loop_
_entity_poly.entity_id
_entity_poly.type
_entity_poly.pdbx_seq_one_letter_code
_entity_poly.pdbx_strand_id
1 'polypeptide(L)' 'MQRCLQLAEEGLGSVAPNPMVGCVIVRDGKIIGEGYHEKYGKAHAEVNGIQKLKDDSLLTEST' A
#
# COMPACT_ATOMS: atom_id res chain seq x y z
N MET A 1 -9.43 -6.12 2.94
CA MET A 1 -8.58 -6.25 4.14
C MET A 1 -7.60 -7.42 4.06
N GLN A 2 -8.02 -8.65 3.73
CA GLN A 2 -7.09 -9.79 3.63
C GLN A 2 -5.87 -9.50 2.71
N ARG A 3 -6.10 -8.87 1.55
CA ARG A 3 -5.03 -8.46 0.65
C ARG A 3 -4.03 -7.47 1.28
N CYS A 4 -4.49 -6.54 2.12
CA CYS A 4 -3.60 -5.62 2.84
C CYS A 4 -2.69 -6.36 3.79
N LEU A 5 -3.19 -7.38 4.49
CA LEU A 5 -2.38 -8.19 5.41
C LEU A 5 -1.31 -9.00 4.64
N GLN A 6 -1.68 -9.59 3.51
CA GLN A 6 -0.71 -10.28 2.63
C GLN A 6 0.39 -9.34 2.14
N LEU A 7 0.04 -8.12 1.76
CA LEU A 7 1.03 -7.10 1.37
C LEU A 7 1.90 -6.69 2.56
N ALA A 8 1.35 -6.57 3.76
CA ALA A 8 2.11 -6.23 4.95
C ALA A 8 3.20 -7.27 5.29
N GLU A 9 2.91 -8.56 5.08
CA GLU A 9 3.86 -9.66 5.32
C GLU A 9 5.14 -9.53 4.48
N GLU A 10 5.10 -8.89 3.31
CA GLU A 10 6.29 -8.61 2.49
C GLU A 10 7.29 -7.66 3.19
N GLY A 11 6.84 -6.88 4.17
CA GLY A 11 7.70 -6.02 4.98
C GLY A 11 8.46 -6.75 6.11
N LEU A 12 8.19 -8.04 6.33
CA LEU A 12 8.70 -8.78 7.48
C LEU A 12 10.24 -8.76 7.54
N GLY A 13 10.77 -8.35 8.68
CA GLY A 13 12.23 -8.26 8.93
C GLY A 13 12.92 -7.03 8.32
N SER A 14 12.25 -6.27 7.45
CA SER A 14 12.83 -5.13 6.73
C SER A 14 12.42 -3.76 7.29
N VAL A 15 11.31 -3.71 8.03
CA VAL A 15 10.69 -2.45 8.49
C VAL A 15 10.92 -2.09 9.95
N ALA A 16 11.42 -3.03 10.76
CA ALA A 16 11.62 -2.79 12.20
C ALA A 16 12.52 -1.54 12.43
N PRO A 17 12.23 -0.70 13.44
CA PRO A 17 11.20 -0.83 14.49
C PRO A 17 9.77 -0.45 14.09
N ASN A 18 9.52 -0.05 12.84
CA ASN A 18 8.17 0.28 12.39
C ASN A 18 7.31 -0.99 12.21
N PRO A 19 5.98 -0.89 12.28
CA PRO A 19 5.09 -2.01 11.99
C PRO A 19 5.09 -2.36 10.49
N MET A 20 4.73 -3.61 10.21
CA MET A 20 4.35 -4.05 8.87
C MET A 20 2.98 -3.45 8.51
N VAL A 21 2.89 -2.81 7.36
CA VAL A 21 1.66 -2.19 6.87
C VAL A 21 1.52 -2.51 5.39
N GLY A 22 0.31 -2.87 4.97
CA GLY A 22 -0.07 -3.01 3.57
C GLY A 22 -1.28 -2.15 3.25
N CYS A 23 -1.37 -1.69 2.02
CA CYS A 23 -2.38 -0.77 1.50
C CYS A 23 -2.90 -1.29 0.16
N VAL A 24 -4.21 -1.20 -0.03
CA VAL A 24 -4.87 -1.38 -1.33
C VAL A 24 -5.73 -0.14 -1.56
N ILE A 25 -5.73 0.36 -2.80
CA ILE A 25 -6.57 1.47 -3.24
C ILE A 25 -7.63 0.87 -4.15
N VAL A 26 -8.89 1.08 -3.83
CA VAL A 26 -10.04 0.49 -4.53
C VAL A 26 -10.91 1.59 -5.13
N ARG A 27 -11.24 1.43 -6.41
CA ARG A 27 -12.22 2.24 -7.14
C ARG A 27 -13.16 1.35 -7.92
N ASP A 28 -14.47 1.62 -7.85
CA ASP A 28 -15.49 0.85 -8.56
C ASP A 28 -15.40 -0.67 -8.32
N GLY A 29 -15.08 -1.05 -7.08
CA GLY A 29 -14.89 -2.45 -6.67
C GLY A 29 -13.63 -3.13 -7.20
N LYS A 30 -12.71 -2.38 -7.83
CA LYS A 30 -11.45 -2.89 -8.39
C LYS A 30 -10.26 -2.30 -7.65
N ILE A 31 -9.27 -3.15 -7.39
CA ILE A 31 -7.98 -2.69 -6.88
C ILE A 31 -7.25 -1.97 -8.02
N ILE A 32 -6.92 -0.70 -7.81
CA ILE A 32 -6.20 0.13 -8.77
C ILE A 32 -4.75 0.41 -8.34
N GLY A 33 -4.43 0.25 -7.05
CA GLY A 33 -3.09 0.43 -6.49
C GLY A 33 -2.86 -0.47 -5.28
N GLU A 34 -1.61 -0.89 -5.09
CA GLU A 34 -1.19 -1.76 -3.99
C GLU A 34 0.20 -1.36 -3.48
N GLY A 35 0.36 -1.30 -2.17
CA GLY A 35 1.64 -0.94 -1.55
C GLY A 35 1.83 -1.61 -0.20
N TYR A 36 3.08 -1.68 0.24
CA TYR A 36 3.46 -2.09 1.59
C TYR A 36 4.64 -1.26 2.08
N HIS A 37 4.85 -1.20 3.39
CA HIS A 37 6.05 -0.57 3.92
C HIS A 37 7.24 -1.50 3.67
N GLU A 38 8.15 -1.11 2.77
CA GLU A 38 9.19 -2.03 2.29
C GLU A 38 10.44 -2.02 3.18
N LYS A 39 10.75 -0.88 3.79
CA LYS A 39 12.00 -0.70 4.56
C LYS A 39 11.91 0.41 5.60
N TYR A 40 12.57 0.21 6.74
CA TYR A 40 12.70 1.23 7.77
C TYR A 40 13.20 2.57 7.21
N GLY A 41 12.50 3.65 7.59
CA GLY A 41 12.82 5.03 7.16
C GLY A 41 12.47 5.35 5.71
N LYS A 42 11.80 4.44 4.99
CA LYS A 42 11.27 4.66 3.63
C LYS A 42 9.77 4.97 3.67
N ALA A 43 9.21 5.20 2.48
CA ALA A 43 7.80 5.50 2.29
C ALA A 43 6.89 4.44 2.95
N HIS A 44 5.76 4.90 3.49
CA HIS A 44 4.73 4.03 4.04
C HIS A 44 3.95 3.33 2.91
N ALA A 45 3.13 2.35 3.29
CA ALA A 45 2.37 1.52 2.36
C ALA A 45 1.44 2.33 1.44
N GLU A 46 0.81 3.38 1.98
CA GLU A 46 -0.13 4.25 1.28
C GLU A 46 0.58 5.00 0.15
N VAL A 47 1.74 5.58 0.44
CA VAL A 47 2.55 6.30 -0.56
C VAL A 47 3.01 5.34 -1.66
N ASN A 48 3.49 4.14 -1.28
CA ASN A 48 3.90 3.13 -2.25
C ASN A 48 2.72 2.65 -3.11
N GLY A 49 1.51 2.57 -2.54
CA GLY A 49 0.28 2.23 -3.26
C GLY A 49 -0.12 3.29 -4.28
N ILE A 50 -0.06 4.57 -3.89
CA ILE A 50 -0.37 5.73 -4.75
C ILE A 50 0.65 5.80 -5.90
N GLN A 51 1.94 5.60 -5.64
CA GLN A 51 2.99 5.63 -6.67
C GLN A 51 2.84 4.55 -7.76
N LYS A 52 2.02 3.51 -7.52
CA LYS A 52 1.70 2.50 -8.54
C LYS A 52 0.48 2.86 -9.41
N LEU A 53 -0.23 3.93 -9.08
CA LEU A 53 -1.30 4.43 -9.94
C LEU A 53 -0.70 4.97 -11.24
N LYS A 54 -1.44 4.77 -12.33
CA LYS A 54 -1.09 5.35 -13.64
C LYS A 54 -1.47 6.83 -13.74
N ASP A 55 -2.42 7.25 -12.92
CA ASP A 55 -3.00 8.59 -12.91
C ASP A 55 -3.54 8.88 -11.50
N ASP A 56 -3.07 9.98 -10.91
CA ASP A 56 -3.47 10.44 -9.59
C ASP A 56 -4.94 10.88 -9.54
N SER A 57 -5.55 11.23 -10.68
CA SER A 57 -6.98 11.54 -10.77
C SER A 57 -7.87 10.37 -10.35
N LEU A 58 -7.32 9.15 -10.40
CA LEU A 58 -8.02 7.95 -9.96
C LEU A 58 -8.29 7.94 -8.45
N LEU A 59 -7.55 8.72 -7.64
CA LEU A 59 -7.75 8.81 -6.19
C LEU A 59 -9.10 9.40 -5.79
N THR A 60 -9.66 10.27 -6.62
CA THR A 60 -10.99 10.83 -6.35
C THR A 60 -12.01 9.71 -6.31
N GLU A 61 -12.81 9.63 -5.24
CA GLU A 61 -13.80 8.55 -4.99
C GLU A 61 -13.20 7.14 -4.79
N SER A 62 -11.88 7.03 -4.62
CA SER A 62 -11.25 5.79 -4.16
C SER A 62 -11.31 5.66 -2.64
N THR A 63 -11.24 4.43 -2.14
CA THR A 63 -11.00 4.10 -0.73
C THR A 63 -9.73 3.28 -0.58
#